data_AF-A0AAW0KEZ7-F1
#
_entry.id   AF-A0AAW0KEZ7-F1
#
_cell.length_a   1.000
_cell.length_b   1.000
_cell.length_c   1.000
_cell.angle_alpha   90.00
_cell.angle_beta   90.00
_cell.angle_gamma   90.00
#
_symmetry.space_group_name_H-M   'P 1'
#
loop_
_entity.id
_entity.type
_entity.pdbx_description
1 polymer ?
#
loop_
_entity_poly.entity_id
_entity_poly.type
_entity_poly.pdbx_seq_one_letter_code
_entity_poly.pdbx_strand_id
1 'polypeptide(L)'
;MGSQYLLTCVCFWLPLVSFTISVASQKSTAGPGNVIEGNVFINGTTSIGRIDDDFVCATLDWWPPEKCDYGTCSWGRDSLLNLDLNNLKFLNAIKGE
;
A
#
# COMPACT_ATOMS: atom_id res chain seq x y z
N MET A 1 -56.62 0.21 -10.00
CA MET A 1 -55.59 0.91 -10.82
C MET A 1 -54.58 1.68 -9.96
N GLY A 2 -54.96 2.38 -8.88
CA GLY A 2 -54.01 3.16 -8.04
C GLY A 2 -52.97 2.34 -7.22
N SER A 3 -53.29 1.12 -6.80
CA SER A 3 -52.38 0.27 -5.99
C SER A 3 -51.14 -0.22 -6.77
N GLN A 4 -51.28 -0.45 -8.08
CA GLN A 4 -50.17 -0.88 -8.94
C GLN A 4 -49.16 0.24 -9.19
N TYR A 5 -49.63 1.49 -9.33
CA TYR A 5 -48.75 2.66 -9.46
C TYR A 5 -48.00 2.99 -8.16
N LEU A 6 -48.64 2.76 -7.01
CA LEU A 6 -48.01 2.91 -5.69
C LEU A 6 -46.88 1.88 -5.51
N LEU A 7 -47.13 0.62 -5.89
CA LEU A 7 -46.14 -0.46 -5.81
C LEU A 7 -44.94 -0.19 -6.73
N THR A 8 -45.17 0.29 -7.95
CA THR A 8 -44.08 0.61 -8.89
C THR A 8 -43.24 1.80 -8.45
N CYS A 9 -43.85 2.83 -7.84
CA CYS A 9 -43.09 3.95 -7.27
C CYS A 9 -42.22 3.50 -6.09
N VAL A 10 -42.75 2.67 -5.19
CA VAL A 10 -42.01 2.16 -4.03
C VAL A 10 -40.86 1.24 -4.48
N CYS A 11 -41.07 0.35 -5.45
CA CYS A 11 -40.05 -0.58 -5.92
C CYS A 11 -38.92 0.06 -6.75
N PHE A 12 -39.20 1.15 -7.47
CA PHE A 12 -38.17 1.84 -8.27
C PHE A 12 -37.45 2.96 -7.53
N TRP A 13 -38.08 3.61 -6.55
CA TRP A 13 -37.50 4.79 -5.89
C TRP A 13 -36.73 4.46 -4.60
N LEU A 14 -37.05 3.35 -3.93
CA LEU A 14 -36.31 2.91 -2.75
C LEU A 14 -34.82 2.55 -3.00
N PRO A 15 -34.43 1.88 -4.11
CA PRO A 15 -33.02 1.55 -4.33
C PRO A 15 -32.15 2.76 -4.72
N LEU A 16 -32.74 3.91 -5.09
CA LEU A 16 -31.99 5.12 -5.46
C LEU A 16 -31.51 5.93 -4.23
N VAL A 17 -32.18 5.80 -3.08
CA VAL A 17 -31.80 6.51 -1.83
C VAL A 17 -30.76 5.71 -1.03
N SER A 18 -30.60 4.41 -1.33
CA SER A 18 -29.60 3.53 -0.69
C SER A 18 -28.20 3.65 -1.27
N PHE A 19 -27.99 4.44 -2.33
CA PHE A 19 -26.65 4.83 -2.81
C PHE A 19 -26.06 5.88 -1.87
N THR A 20 -25.83 5.47 -0.62
CA THR A 20 -25.13 6.26 0.38
C THR A 20 -23.67 6.39 -0.05
N ILE A 21 -23.23 7.64 -0.24
CA ILE A 21 -21.83 7.99 -0.49
C ILE A 21 -21.04 7.48 0.71
N SER A 22 -20.23 6.44 0.50
CA SER A 22 -19.38 5.87 1.54
C SER A 22 -18.16 6.77 1.72
N VAL A 23 -18.24 7.74 2.62
CA VAL A 23 -17.06 8.51 3.07
C VAL A 23 -16.36 7.69 4.14
N ALA A 24 -15.28 7.00 3.79
CA ALA A 24 -14.47 6.27 4.77
C ALA A 24 -13.66 7.28 5.61
N SER A 25 -14.07 7.50 6.86
CA SER A 25 -13.27 8.24 7.85
C SER A 25 -12.42 7.24 8.65
N GLN A 26 -11.08 7.33 8.51
CA GLN A 26 -10.15 6.54 9.32
C GLN A 26 -9.65 7.39 10.49
N LYS A 27 -9.96 6.97 11.72
CA LYS A 27 -9.45 7.58 12.96
C LYS A 27 -8.26 6.74 13.46
N SER A 28 -7.06 7.30 13.38
CA SER A 28 -5.85 6.73 13.95
C SER A 28 -5.84 6.94 15.47
N THR A 29 -5.90 5.85 16.24
CA THR A 29 -5.66 5.89 17.70
C THR A 29 -4.15 5.90 17.95
N ALA A 30 -3.62 7.06 18.31
CA ALA A 30 -2.20 7.21 18.61
C ALA A 30 -1.84 6.72 20.01
N GLY A 31 -0.67 6.08 20.14
CA GLY A 31 0.06 5.96 21.40
C GLY A 31 0.58 7.32 21.89
N PRO A 32 1.31 7.37 23.02
CA PRO A 32 1.70 8.62 23.69
C PRO A 32 2.72 9.40 22.83
N GLY A 33 2.22 10.26 21.97
CA GLY A 33 2.97 11.16 21.10
C GLY A 33 2.04 12.24 20.56
N ASN A 34 2.57 13.42 20.25
CA ASN A 34 1.80 14.52 19.68
C ASN A 34 1.21 14.07 18.33
N VAL A 35 -0.13 13.97 18.26
CA VAL A 35 -0.83 13.64 17.02
C VAL A 35 -0.91 14.89 16.17
N ILE A 36 -0.27 14.85 15.00
CA ILE A 36 -0.42 15.88 13.98
C ILE A 36 -1.56 15.44 13.07
N GLU A 37 -2.65 16.21 13.04
CA GLU A 37 -3.77 15.98 12.13
C GLU A 37 -3.40 16.45 10.72
N GLY A 38 -3.73 15.63 9.71
CA GLY A 38 -3.48 15.93 8.30
C GLY A 38 -4.67 15.52 7.44
N ASN A 39 -4.99 16.32 6.43
CA ASN A 39 -6.05 16.04 5.47
C ASN A 39 -5.46 15.52 4.16
N VAL A 40 -6.02 14.42 3.63
CA VAL A 40 -5.65 13.81 2.35
C VAL A 40 -6.88 13.72 1.46
N PHE A 41 -6.77 14.19 0.21
CA PHE A 41 -7.83 14.11 -0.80
C PHE A 41 -7.44 13.14 -1.91
N ILE A 42 -8.28 12.13 -2.15
CA ILE A 42 -8.05 11.10 -3.16
C ILE A 42 -9.06 11.28 -4.29
N ASN A 43 -8.58 11.54 -5.50
CA ASN A 43 -9.42 11.55 -6.70
C ASN A 43 -9.36 10.19 -7.40
N GLY A 44 -10.39 9.36 -7.20
CA GLY A 44 -10.51 8.04 -7.83
C GLY A 44 -11.07 8.05 -9.26
N THR A 45 -11.42 9.21 -9.83
CA THR A 45 -12.05 9.30 -11.17
C THR A 45 -11.05 9.37 -12.32
N THR A 46 -9.81 9.75 -12.03
CA THR A 46 -8.76 9.97 -13.03
C THR A 46 -7.45 9.36 -12.59
N SER A 47 -6.82 8.53 -13.43
CA SER A 47 -5.45 8.07 -13.22
C SER A 47 -4.45 9.07 -13.79
N ILE A 48 -3.37 9.33 -13.05
CA ILE A 48 -2.22 10.14 -13.49
C ILE A 48 -1.08 9.28 -14.02
N GLY A 49 -1.16 7.95 -13.88
CA GLY A 49 -0.10 7.01 -14.24
C GLY A 49 -0.40 5.59 -13.75
N ARG A 50 0.35 4.62 -14.26
CA ARG A 50 0.30 3.22 -13.83
C ARG A 50 1.70 2.80 -13.38
N ILE A 51 1.77 2.14 -12.23
CA ILE A 51 2.97 1.41 -11.80
C ILE A 51 2.85 -0.05 -12.22
N ASP A 52 3.99 -0.72 -12.33
CA ASP A 52 4.02 -2.17 -12.54
C ASP A 52 3.45 -2.92 -11.33
N ASP A 53 2.88 -4.10 -11.56
CA ASP A 53 2.26 -4.90 -10.51
C ASP A 53 3.32 -5.41 -9.50
N ASP A 54 4.59 -5.58 -9.96
CA ASP A 54 5.72 -6.03 -9.15
C ASP A 54 6.76 -4.90 -8.90
N PHE A 55 6.30 -3.64 -8.84
CA PHE A 55 7.20 -2.51 -8.64
C PHE A 55 7.85 -2.49 -7.25
N VAL A 56 9.05 -3.06 -7.14
CA VAL A 56 9.90 -3.03 -5.94
C VAL A 56 11.20 -2.28 -6.25
N CYS A 57 11.59 -1.37 -5.36
CA CYS A 57 12.90 -0.73 -5.38
C CYS A 57 13.71 -1.20 -4.17
N ALA A 58 14.86 -1.83 -4.43
CA ALA A 58 15.82 -2.22 -3.40
C ALA A 58 17.16 -1.54 -3.68
N THR A 59 17.77 -0.98 -2.65
CA THR A 59 19.13 -0.42 -2.71
C THR A 59 20.13 -1.45 -2.21
N LEU A 60 21.19 -1.70 -2.99
CA LEU A 60 22.28 -2.59 -2.63
C LEU A 60 23.58 -1.81 -2.58
N ASP A 61 24.35 -1.99 -1.51
CA ASP A 61 25.67 -1.39 -1.36
C ASP A 61 26.72 -2.17 -2.15
N TRP A 62 27.71 -1.46 -2.69
CA TRP A 62 28.80 -2.02 -3.53
C TRP A 62 30.12 -2.24 -2.78
N TRP A 63 30.11 -2.36 -1.46
CA TRP A 63 31.32 -2.46 -0.64
C TRP A 63 31.83 -3.90 -0.50
N PRO A 64 33.16 -4.13 -0.43
CA PRO A 64 33.71 -5.45 -0.17
C PRO A 64 33.50 -5.87 1.31
N PRO A 65 33.52 -7.18 1.61
CA PRO A 65 33.31 -7.70 2.97
C PRO A 65 34.29 -7.16 4.01
N GLU A 66 35.50 -6.84 3.57
CA GLU A 66 36.59 -6.34 4.42
C GLU A 66 36.45 -4.84 4.70
N LYS A 67 35.49 -4.16 4.08
CA LYS A 67 35.22 -2.76 4.37
C LYS A 67 34.57 -2.64 5.75
N CYS A 68 35.32 -2.06 6.67
CA CYS A 68 34.85 -1.75 8.01
C CYS A 68 34.93 -0.25 8.24
N ASP A 69 33.88 0.31 8.83
CA ASP A 69 33.79 1.71 9.22
C ASP A 69 33.58 1.79 10.74
N TYR A 70 34.41 2.59 11.39
CA TYR A 70 34.40 2.76 12.85
C TYR A 70 34.46 1.44 13.64
N GLY A 71 35.19 0.45 13.10
CA GLY A 71 35.33 -0.88 13.71
C GLY A 71 34.16 -1.84 13.45
N THR A 72 33.15 -1.44 12.67
CA THR A 72 32.02 -2.28 12.27
C THR A 72 32.08 -2.61 10.78
N CYS A 73 31.94 -3.88 10.42
CA CYS A 73 31.93 -4.33 9.03
C CYS A 73 30.49 -4.62 8.61
N SER A 74 29.75 -3.56 8.26
CA SER A 74 28.29 -3.60 8.10
C SER A 74 27.81 -4.45 6.92
N TRP A 75 28.66 -4.65 5.92
CA TRP A 75 28.25 -5.25 4.64
C TRP A 75 28.41 -6.76 4.59
N GLY A 76 29.38 -7.34 5.31
CA GLY A 76 29.65 -8.78 5.24
C GLY A 76 29.65 -9.31 3.81
N ARG A 77 28.87 -10.34 3.53
CA ARG A 77 28.69 -10.91 2.18
C ARG A 77 27.39 -10.48 1.49
N ASP A 78 26.75 -9.44 1.99
CA ASP A 78 25.41 -9.01 1.56
C ASP A 78 25.45 -7.82 0.59
N SER A 79 26.64 -7.40 0.16
CA SER A 79 26.83 -6.38 -0.86
C SER A 79 26.61 -6.91 -2.28
N LEU A 80 26.44 -5.98 -3.24
CA LEU A 80 26.29 -6.28 -4.67
C LEU A 80 27.42 -7.19 -5.20
N LEU A 81 28.62 -7.09 -4.62
CA LEU A 81 29.78 -7.87 -5.04
C LEU A 81 29.69 -9.36 -4.68
N ASN A 82 28.89 -9.70 -3.66
CA ASN A 82 28.81 -11.06 -3.10
C ASN A 82 27.38 -11.61 -3.00
N LEU A 83 26.39 -10.85 -3.45
CA LEU A 83 24.98 -11.23 -3.41
C LEU A 83 24.75 -12.55 -4.15
N ASP A 84 24.19 -13.53 -3.45
CA ASP A 84 23.80 -14.82 -4.02
C ASP A 84 22.32 -14.83 -4.40
N LEU A 85 22.05 -14.62 -5.68
CA LEU A 85 20.69 -14.66 -6.24
C LEU A 85 20.06 -16.06 -6.25
N ASN A 86 20.84 -17.12 -5.98
CA ASN A 86 20.32 -18.48 -5.85
C ASN A 86 19.97 -18.83 -4.41
N ASN A 87 20.23 -17.94 -3.46
CA ASN A 87 19.91 -18.18 -2.06
C ASN A 87 18.40 -18.21 -1.86
N LEU A 88 17.86 -19.36 -1.44
CA LEU A 88 16.43 -19.55 -1.25
C LEU A 88 15.81 -18.57 -0.24
N LYS A 89 16.53 -18.18 0.81
CA LYS A 89 16.03 -17.19 1.78
C LYS A 89 15.89 -15.82 1.14
N PHE A 90 16.88 -15.41 0.34
CA PHE A 90 16.82 -14.16 -0.40
C PHE A 90 15.68 -14.16 -1.41
N LEU A 91 15.52 -15.24 -2.17
CA LEU A 91 14.44 -15.41 -3.15
C LEU A 91 13.04 -15.34 -2.49
N ASN A 92 12.86 -15.93 -1.31
CA ASN A 92 11.60 -15.86 -0.59
C ASN A 92 11.34 -14.44 -0.06
N ALA A 93 12.38 -13.75 0.43
CA ALA A 93 12.26 -12.39 0.92
C ALA A 93 11.84 -11.40 -0.19
N ILE A 94 12.33 -11.57 -1.43
CA ILE A 94 11.97 -10.69 -2.55
C ILE A 94 10.62 -11.03 -3.19
N LYS A 95 10.17 -12.29 -3.13
CA LYS A 95 8.87 -12.71 -3.69
C LYS A 95 7.67 -12.24 -2.87
N GLY A 96 7.87 -11.92 -1.59
CA GLY A 96 6.79 -11.47 -0.71
C GLY A 96 5.78 -12.59 -0.40
N GLU A 97 6.26 -13.82 -0.18
CA GLU A 97 5.48 -14.97 0.31
C GLU A 97 5.66 -15.21 1.81
#